data_AF-A0A958AIS6-F1
#
_entry.id   AF-A0A958AIS6-F1
#
_cell.length_a   1.000
_cell.length_b   1.000
_cell.length_c   1.000
_cell.angle_alpha   90.00
_cell.angle_beta   90.00
_cell.angle_gamma   90.00
#
_symmetry.space_group_name_H-M   'P 1'
#
loop_
_entity.id
_entity.type
_entity.pdbx_description
1 polymer ?
#
loop_
_entity_poly.entity_id
_entity_poly.type
_entity_poly.pdbx_seq_one_letter_code
_entity_poly.pdbx_strand_id
1 'polypeptide(L)'
;TTHSERLRKYRRMTLELIFAERNHVCAVCVMNGHCELQAVAAIEGMDHVRFDYLHPDLSMDISHPRFGLDHNRCILCTRCVRVCDEVEGAHTKDVMGRGINCRIVNDLNQAWGSSQSCTSCGKCVQVCPTGALFHKGVSVAEMVKRHDFLSWITLGREKNEWNYTGQPPYYATERRKE
;
A
#
# COMPACT_ATOMS: atom_id res chain seq x y z
N THR A 1 12.42 -9.40 -24.42
CA THR A 1 12.58 -8.06 -23.84
C THR A 1 11.50 -7.83 -22.79
N THR A 2 11.75 -6.99 -21.78
CA THR A 2 10.79 -6.65 -20.70
C THR A 2 9.67 -5.70 -21.14
N HIS A 3 9.73 -5.22 -22.39
CA HIS A 3 8.81 -4.24 -22.99
C HIS A 3 8.01 -4.79 -24.18
N SER A 4 7.84 -6.11 -24.28
CA SER A 4 7.04 -6.69 -25.37
C SER A 4 5.55 -6.36 -25.22
N GLU A 5 4.85 -6.25 -26.34
CA GLU A 5 3.40 -5.95 -26.38
C GLU A 5 2.58 -6.95 -25.56
N ARG A 6 2.93 -8.24 -25.65
CA ARG A 6 2.30 -9.31 -24.86
C ARG A 6 2.37 -9.02 -23.35
N LEU A 7 3.53 -8.56 -22.85
CA LEU A 7 3.70 -8.26 -21.43
C LEU A 7 2.91 -7.01 -21.01
N ARG A 8 2.88 -5.97 -21.85
CA ARG A 8 2.05 -4.78 -21.60
C ARG A 8 0.57 -5.13 -21.49
N LYS A 9 0.07 -5.98 -22.39
CA LYS A 9 -1.33 -6.47 -22.35
C LYS A 9 -1.65 -7.18 -21.03
N TYR A 10 -0.74 -8.03 -20.54
CA TYR A 10 -0.93 -8.72 -19.27
C TYR A 10 -0.88 -7.77 -18.07
N ARG A 11 0.06 -6.83 -18.03
CA ARG A 11 0.13 -5.84 -16.94
C ARG A 11 -1.12 -4.98 -16.87
N ARG A 12 -1.57 -4.47 -18.01
CA ARG A 12 -2.81 -3.69 -18.09
C ARG A 12 -4.01 -4.49 -17.62
N MET A 13 -4.16 -5.73 -18.06
CA MET A 13 -5.24 -6.61 -17.60
C MET A 13 -5.19 -6.87 -16.09
N THR A 14 -4.00 -7.15 -15.53
CA THR A 14 -3.84 -7.34 -14.08
C THR A 14 -4.21 -6.09 -13.30
N LEU A 15 -3.81 -4.90 -13.78
CA LEU A 15 -4.18 -3.63 -13.15
C LEU A 15 -5.70 -3.44 -13.16
N GLU A 16 -6.35 -3.64 -14.31
CA GLU A 16 -7.80 -3.54 -14.41
C GLU A 16 -8.53 -4.46 -13.41
N LEU A 17 -8.06 -5.70 -13.25
CA LEU A 17 -8.62 -6.63 -12.25
C LEU A 17 -8.40 -6.15 -10.81
N ILE A 18 -7.21 -5.63 -10.49
CA ILE A 18 -6.92 -5.06 -9.16
C ILE A 18 -7.85 -3.87 -8.87
N PHE A 19 -8.05 -2.99 -9.85
CA PHE A 19 -8.96 -1.86 -9.70
C PHE A 19 -10.42 -2.31 -9.58
N ALA A 20 -10.84 -3.36 -10.29
CA ALA A 20 -12.21 -3.88 -10.23
C ALA A 20 -12.55 -4.57 -8.90
N GLU A 21 -11.57 -5.17 -8.21
CA GLU A 21 -11.80 -5.93 -6.98
C GLU A 21 -12.27 -5.05 -5.80
N ARG A 22 -11.77 -3.81 -5.70
CA ARG A 22 -11.96 -2.93 -4.54
C ARG A 22 -12.27 -1.48 -4.95
N ASN A 23 -12.64 -0.62 -4.01
CA ASN A 23 -13.08 0.75 -4.30
C ASN A 23 -11.90 1.74 -4.31
N HIS A 24 -11.34 1.97 -5.49
CA HIS A 24 -10.23 2.91 -5.70
C HIS A 24 -10.72 4.28 -6.18
N VAL A 25 -11.31 5.07 -5.27
CA VAL A 25 -11.76 6.44 -5.57
C VAL A 25 -10.64 7.44 -5.26
N CYS A 26 -9.78 7.71 -6.25
CA CYS A 26 -8.58 8.55 -6.06
C CYS A 26 -8.89 10.00 -5.66
N ALA A 27 -10.02 10.57 -6.11
CA ALA A 27 -10.39 11.96 -5.85
C ALA A 27 -10.50 12.32 -4.36
N VAL A 28 -10.75 11.32 -3.49
CA VAL A 28 -10.90 11.50 -2.03
C VAL A 28 -9.82 10.73 -1.25
N CYS A 29 -8.75 10.32 -1.93
CA CYS A 29 -7.68 9.54 -1.33
C CYS A 29 -6.54 10.43 -0.82
N VAL A 30 -6.10 10.20 0.42
CA VAL A 30 -4.95 10.90 1.02
C VAL A 30 -3.64 10.68 0.25
N MET A 31 -3.55 9.56 -0.49
CA MET A 31 -2.39 9.20 -1.32
C MET A 31 -2.55 9.58 -2.79
N ASN A 32 -3.56 10.38 -3.17
CA ASN A 32 -3.73 10.79 -4.56
C ASN A 32 -2.47 11.50 -5.08
N GLY A 33 -2.02 11.14 -6.28
CA GLY A 33 -0.77 11.65 -6.86
C GLY A 33 0.50 10.96 -6.33
N HIS A 34 0.44 10.31 -5.18
CA HIS A 34 1.57 9.63 -4.50
C HIS A 34 1.41 8.10 -4.40
N CYS A 35 0.33 7.53 -4.95
CA CYS A 35 -0.02 6.12 -4.92
C CYS A 35 0.74 5.32 -6.00
N GLU A 36 1.41 4.22 -5.63
CA GLU A 36 2.12 3.34 -6.58
C GLU A 36 1.16 2.72 -7.60
N LEU A 37 0.00 2.24 -7.14
CA LEU A 37 -0.99 1.61 -8.02
C LEU A 37 -1.49 2.58 -9.09
N GLN A 38 -1.74 3.84 -8.71
CA GLN A 38 -2.12 4.91 -9.62
C GLN A 38 -1.00 5.22 -10.61
N ALA A 39 0.25 5.30 -10.14
CA ALA A 39 1.38 5.59 -11.00
C ALA A 39 1.62 4.48 -12.03
N VAL A 40 1.58 3.22 -11.62
CA VAL A 40 1.75 2.07 -12.53
C VAL A 40 0.62 1.97 -13.54
N ALA A 41 -0.62 2.30 -13.15
CA ALA A 41 -1.74 2.41 -14.08
C ALA A 41 -1.50 3.47 -15.16
N ALA A 42 -1.00 4.64 -14.78
CA ALA A 42 -0.66 5.70 -15.74
C ALA A 42 0.47 5.27 -16.69
N ILE A 43 1.52 4.64 -16.16
CA ILE A 43 2.68 4.15 -16.95
C ILE A 43 2.26 3.12 -18.00
N GLU A 44 1.36 2.20 -17.65
CA GLU A 44 0.86 1.17 -18.56
C GLU A 44 -0.30 1.67 -19.46
N GLY A 45 -0.63 2.97 -19.41
CA GLY A 45 -1.65 3.60 -20.25
C GLY A 45 -3.06 3.06 -19.98
N MET A 46 -3.38 2.75 -18.72
CA MET A 46 -4.71 2.33 -18.31
C MET A 46 -5.62 3.56 -18.16
N ASP A 47 -6.54 3.73 -19.10
CA ASP A 47 -7.50 4.84 -19.15
C ASP A 47 -8.87 4.48 -18.56
N HIS A 48 -9.28 3.21 -18.64
CA HIS A 48 -10.51 2.68 -18.07
C HIS A 48 -10.36 1.21 -17.66
N VAL A 49 -11.30 0.74 -16.83
CA VAL A 49 -11.43 -0.67 -16.43
C VAL A 49 -12.54 -1.31 -17.24
N ARG A 50 -12.26 -2.44 -17.90
CA ARG A 50 -13.25 -3.15 -18.75
C ARG A 50 -14.07 -4.18 -17.98
N PHE A 51 -13.65 -4.55 -16.78
CA PHE A 51 -14.34 -5.50 -15.92
C PHE A 51 -15.34 -4.78 -15.01
N ASP A 52 -16.43 -5.44 -14.68
CA ASP A 52 -17.38 -4.92 -13.69
C ASP A 52 -16.71 -4.83 -12.32
N TYR A 53 -16.92 -3.69 -11.65
CA TYR A 53 -16.43 -3.48 -10.30
C TYR A 53 -17.27 -4.27 -9.29
N LEU A 54 -16.61 -4.87 -8.30
CA LEU A 54 -17.30 -5.62 -7.25
C LEU A 54 -18.02 -4.72 -6.25
N HIS A 55 -17.59 -3.46 -6.12
CA HIS A 55 -18.12 -2.48 -5.16
C HIS A 55 -18.39 -3.03 -3.75
N PRO A 56 -17.41 -3.70 -3.12
CA PRO A 56 -17.64 -4.29 -1.80
C PRO A 56 -17.83 -3.19 -0.75
N ASP A 57 -18.74 -3.41 0.19
CA ASP A 57 -18.89 -2.56 1.38
C ASP A 57 -18.03 -3.12 2.51
N LEU A 58 -16.79 -2.64 2.61
CA LEU A 58 -15.85 -3.07 3.65
C LEU A 58 -15.72 -2.00 4.72
N SER A 59 -15.59 -2.43 5.96
CA SER A 59 -15.36 -1.52 7.08
C SER A 59 -13.96 -0.88 7.02
N MET A 60 -13.86 0.30 7.62
CA MET A 60 -12.60 0.98 7.89
C MET A 60 -12.27 0.85 9.38
N ASP A 61 -11.05 0.45 9.70
CA ASP A 61 -10.56 0.43 11.07
C ASP A 61 -9.84 1.75 11.39
N ILE A 62 -10.51 2.58 12.19
CA ILE A 62 -10.01 3.83 12.74
C ILE A 62 -9.83 3.75 14.27
N SER A 63 -9.63 2.57 14.84
CA SER A 63 -9.46 2.43 16.29
C SER A 63 -8.08 2.85 16.79
N HIS A 64 -7.03 2.69 15.98
CA HIS A 64 -5.66 3.04 16.38
C HIS A 64 -5.48 4.58 16.50
N PRO A 65 -4.78 5.10 17.53
CA PRO A 65 -4.72 6.56 17.77
C PRO A 65 -4.13 7.36 16.61
N ARG A 66 -3.14 6.81 15.91
CA ARG A 66 -2.39 7.52 14.85
C ARG A 66 -2.68 7.08 13.42
N PHE A 67 -3.23 5.88 13.22
CA PHE A 67 -3.27 5.24 11.90
C PHE A 67 -4.67 4.76 11.59
N GLY A 68 -4.99 4.66 10.30
CA GLY A 68 -6.21 4.05 9.79
C GLY A 68 -5.92 2.94 8.81
N LEU A 69 -6.83 1.96 8.74
CA LEU A 69 -6.84 0.88 7.76
C LEU A 69 -8.17 0.87 7.01
N ASP A 70 -8.14 1.23 5.74
CA ASP A 70 -9.26 1.15 4.80
C ASP A 70 -9.14 -0.10 3.94
N HIS A 71 -9.99 -1.09 4.22
CA HIS A 71 -10.02 -2.35 3.45
C HIS A 71 -10.45 -2.14 2.00
N ASN A 72 -11.23 -1.09 1.71
CA ASN A 72 -11.70 -0.78 0.36
C ASN A 72 -10.59 -0.35 -0.59
N ARG A 73 -9.39 -0.02 -0.08
CA ARG A 73 -8.25 0.43 -0.90
C ARG A 73 -7.10 -0.58 -0.88
N CYS A 74 -7.24 -1.69 -0.17
CA CYS A 74 -6.19 -2.68 0.00
C CYS A 74 -6.19 -3.66 -1.17
N ILE A 75 -5.03 -3.80 -1.84
CA ILE A 75 -4.84 -4.74 -2.95
C ILE A 75 -4.24 -6.08 -2.52
N LEU A 76 -4.30 -6.38 -1.21
CA LEU A 76 -3.81 -7.63 -0.61
C LEU A 76 -2.35 -8.01 -0.97
N CYS A 77 -1.48 -7.03 -1.24
CA CYS A 77 -0.08 -7.28 -1.62
C CYS A 77 0.83 -7.81 -0.49
N THR A 78 0.29 -7.99 0.73
CA THR A 78 0.97 -8.49 1.95
C THR A 78 2.26 -7.78 2.39
N ARG A 79 2.68 -6.67 1.76
CA ARG A 79 3.85 -5.88 2.20
C ARG A 79 3.76 -5.44 3.67
N CYS A 80 2.55 -5.10 4.14
CA CYS A 80 2.31 -4.70 5.52
C CYS A 80 2.46 -5.85 6.53
N VAL A 81 2.14 -7.08 6.14
CA VAL A 81 2.34 -8.30 6.93
C VAL A 81 3.83 -8.57 7.04
N ARG A 82 4.50 -8.67 5.88
CA ARG A 82 5.94 -8.94 5.79
C ARG A 82 6.79 -7.95 6.57
N VAL A 83 6.53 -6.65 6.49
CA VAL A 83 7.31 -5.66 7.27
C VAL A 83 7.04 -5.75 8.78
N CYS A 84 5.82 -6.13 9.17
CA CYS A 84 5.46 -6.27 10.58
C CYS A 84 6.12 -7.51 11.20
N ASP A 85 6.32 -8.54 10.39
CA ASP A 85 7.04 -9.77 10.72
C ASP A 85 8.56 -9.57 10.58
N GLU A 86 9.08 -9.49 9.36
CA GLU A 86 10.51 -9.58 9.05
C GLU A 86 11.33 -8.38 9.54
N VAL A 87 10.74 -7.17 9.55
CA VAL A 87 11.47 -5.94 9.91
C VAL A 87 11.16 -5.50 11.33
N GLU A 88 9.90 -5.52 11.75
CA GLU A 88 9.55 -5.13 13.12
C GLU A 88 9.67 -6.28 14.12
N GLY A 89 9.40 -7.53 13.72
CA GLY A 89 9.33 -8.67 14.63
C GLY A 89 8.10 -8.69 15.53
N ALA A 90 7.07 -7.89 15.23
CA ALA A 90 5.88 -7.76 16.06
C ALA A 90 4.78 -8.77 15.70
N HIS A 91 4.76 -9.25 14.45
CA HIS A 91 3.75 -10.20 13.93
C HIS A 91 2.28 -9.78 14.17
N THR A 92 2.01 -8.48 14.32
CA THR A 92 0.66 -7.96 14.55
C THR A 92 -0.25 -8.13 13.34
N LYS A 93 0.26 -7.98 12.12
CA LYS A 93 -0.56 -7.98 10.90
C LYS A 93 -0.53 -9.35 10.27
N ASP A 94 -1.70 -9.86 9.89
CA ASP A 94 -1.82 -11.11 9.14
C ASP A 94 -2.97 -11.05 8.12
N VAL A 95 -3.19 -12.12 7.37
CA VAL A 95 -4.29 -12.29 6.42
C VAL A 95 -5.33 -13.25 7.01
N MET A 96 -6.59 -12.84 6.99
CA MET A 96 -7.71 -13.70 7.35
C MET A 96 -8.66 -13.88 6.16
N GLY A 97 -9.30 -15.05 6.09
CA GLY A 97 -10.27 -15.38 5.06
C GLY A 97 -9.65 -16.14 3.89
N ARG A 98 -10.45 -16.34 2.83
CA ARG A 98 -10.03 -17.03 1.60
C ARG A 98 -10.71 -16.38 0.38
N GLY A 99 -10.03 -16.42 -0.77
CA GLY A 99 -10.54 -15.85 -2.02
C GLY A 99 -10.86 -14.36 -1.87
N ILE A 100 -12.02 -13.95 -2.39
CA ILE A 100 -12.48 -12.55 -2.34
C ILE A 100 -12.72 -12.02 -0.91
N ASN A 101 -12.87 -12.93 0.06
CA ASN A 101 -13.07 -12.60 1.48
C ASN A 101 -11.76 -12.40 2.25
N CYS A 102 -10.60 -12.51 1.58
CA CYS A 102 -9.31 -12.23 2.19
C CYS A 102 -9.22 -10.76 2.61
N ARG A 103 -8.78 -10.52 3.85
CA ARG A 103 -8.49 -9.18 4.37
C ARG A 103 -7.28 -9.20 5.28
N ILE A 104 -6.60 -8.05 5.36
CA ILE A 104 -5.58 -7.83 6.39
C ILE A 104 -6.26 -7.70 7.74
N VAL A 105 -5.71 -8.30 8.77
CA VAL A 105 -6.22 -8.23 10.15
C VAL A 105 -5.11 -7.84 11.11
N ASN A 106 -5.50 -7.45 12.32
CA ASN A 106 -4.57 -7.28 13.45
C ASN A 106 -4.79 -8.43 14.43
N ASP A 107 -3.72 -9.09 14.84
CA ASP A 107 -3.72 -10.27 15.70
C ASP A 107 -4.85 -11.24 15.27
N LEU A 108 -5.71 -11.64 16.21
CA LEU A 108 -6.86 -12.49 15.97
C LEU A 108 -8.09 -11.72 15.48
N ASN A 109 -7.93 -10.89 14.44
CA ASN A 109 -8.98 -10.04 13.86
C ASN A 109 -9.61 -9.08 14.89
N GLN A 110 -8.76 -8.47 15.71
CA GLN A 110 -9.17 -7.40 16.63
C GLN A 110 -8.98 -6.01 16.03
N ALA A 111 -9.63 -5.03 16.65
CA ALA A 111 -9.44 -3.63 16.31
C ALA A 111 -7.96 -3.24 16.49
N TRP A 112 -7.40 -2.48 15.56
CA TRP A 112 -5.98 -2.12 15.60
C TRP A 112 -5.60 -1.37 16.88
N GLY A 113 -6.48 -0.52 17.41
CA GLY A 113 -6.26 0.22 18.65
C GLY A 113 -6.25 -0.65 19.91
N SER A 114 -6.81 -1.86 19.87
CA SER A 114 -6.77 -2.81 20.99
C SER A 114 -5.61 -3.81 20.88
N SER A 115 -4.82 -3.74 19.80
CA SER A 115 -3.70 -4.65 19.58
C SER A 115 -2.55 -4.37 20.55
N GLN A 116 -2.26 -5.36 21.41
CA GLN A 116 -1.13 -5.30 22.35
C GLN A 116 0.21 -5.64 21.69
N SER A 117 0.20 -6.41 20.61
CA SER A 117 1.43 -6.73 19.86
C SER A 117 1.92 -5.54 19.03
N CYS A 118 1.02 -4.60 18.69
CA CYS A 118 1.38 -3.46 17.85
C CYS A 118 2.32 -2.49 18.58
N THR A 119 3.53 -2.36 18.07
CA THR A 119 4.51 -1.36 18.56
C THR A 119 4.21 0.07 18.12
N SER A 120 3.12 0.28 17.37
CA SER A 120 2.76 1.57 16.77
C SER A 120 3.87 2.19 15.90
N CYS A 121 4.78 1.39 15.34
CA CYS A 121 5.96 1.88 14.64
C CYS A 121 5.66 2.52 13.26
N GLY A 122 4.49 2.27 12.67
CA GLY A 122 4.07 2.87 11.39
C GLY A 122 4.80 2.34 10.15
N LYS A 123 5.66 1.31 10.27
CA LYS A 123 6.40 0.74 9.12
C LYS A 123 5.43 0.16 8.08
N CYS A 124 4.39 -0.54 8.53
CA CYS A 124 3.31 -1.05 7.67
C CYS A 124 2.57 0.06 6.88
N VAL A 125 2.43 1.25 7.48
CA VAL A 125 1.82 2.42 6.84
C VAL A 125 2.73 2.95 5.73
N GLN A 126 4.04 3.04 5.98
CA GLN A 126 5.01 3.55 5.01
C GLN A 126 5.15 2.66 3.77
N VAL A 127 5.09 1.34 3.91
CA VAL A 127 5.34 0.39 2.81
C VAL A 127 4.10 0.06 1.98
N CYS A 128 2.91 0.47 2.46
CA CYS A 128 1.66 0.17 1.77
C CYS A 128 1.64 0.92 0.43
N PRO A 129 1.44 0.24 -0.72
CA PRO A 129 1.53 0.89 -2.04
C PRO A 129 0.33 1.78 -2.37
N THR A 130 -0.77 1.64 -1.63
CA THR A 130 -2.02 2.39 -1.84
C THR A 130 -2.37 3.25 -0.63
N GLY A 131 -3.53 3.90 -0.66
CA GLY A 131 -4.10 4.62 0.49
C GLY A 131 -4.80 3.73 1.54
N ALA A 132 -4.58 2.42 1.52
CA ALA A 132 -5.24 1.50 2.46
C ALA A 132 -4.77 1.70 3.91
N LEU A 133 -3.46 1.84 4.11
CA LEU A 133 -2.89 2.20 5.41
C LEU A 133 -2.41 3.65 5.35
N PHE A 134 -2.91 4.46 6.29
CA PHE A 134 -2.69 5.91 6.29
C PHE A 134 -2.54 6.51 7.70
N HIS A 135 -1.98 7.71 7.77
CA HIS A 135 -1.95 8.52 9.00
C HIS A 135 -3.26 9.29 9.16
N LYS A 136 -3.81 9.28 10.38
CA LYS A 136 -4.97 10.10 10.70
C LYS A 136 -4.60 11.59 10.71
N GLY A 137 -5.55 12.43 10.31
CA GLY A 137 -5.37 13.89 10.25
C GLY A 137 -4.67 14.41 8.99
N VAL A 138 -4.35 13.53 8.03
CA VAL A 138 -3.81 13.92 6.72
C VAL A 138 -4.97 14.10 5.74
N SER A 139 -4.96 15.18 4.97
CA SER A 139 -6.02 15.45 4.00
C SER A 139 -5.74 14.81 2.63
N VAL A 140 -6.64 15.05 1.67
CA VAL A 140 -6.57 14.47 0.32
C VAL A 140 -5.25 14.87 -0.36
N ALA A 141 -4.58 13.92 -1.00
CA ALA A 141 -3.30 14.09 -1.69
C ALA A 141 -2.09 14.52 -0.83
N GLU A 142 -2.22 14.71 0.48
CA GLU A 142 -1.10 15.18 1.32
C GLU A 142 -0.20 14.07 1.84
N MET A 143 -0.65 12.81 1.81
CA MET A 143 0.13 11.70 2.34
C MET A 143 1.22 11.31 1.34
N VAL A 144 2.48 11.47 1.76
CA VAL A 144 3.66 11.00 1.02
C VAL A 144 4.31 9.85 1.77
N LYS A 145 4.63 8.78 1.04
CA LYS A 145 5.34 7.61 1.56
C LYS A 145 6.80 7.67 1.16
N ARG A 146 7.68 7.29 2.09
CA ARG A 146 9.13 7.20 1.86
C ARG A 146 9.50 5.75 1.56
N HIS A 147 9.74 5.43 0.29
CA HIS A 147 9.98 4.05 -0.15
C HIS A 147 11.34 3.52 0.30
N ASP A 148 12.36 4.37 0.39
CA ASP A 148 13.71 3.95 0.81
C ASP A 148 13.85 3.77 2.32
N PHE A 149 12.78 4.08 3.06
CA PHE A 149 12.78 4.02 4.52
C PHE A 149 13.17 2.63 5.05
N LEU A 150 12.72 1.56 4.38
CA LEU A 150 13.08 0.20 4.76
C LEU A 150 14.56 -0.08 4.52
N SER A 151 15.07 0.26 3.34
CA SER A 151 16.47 0.05 3.00
C SER A 151 17.39 0.75 4.01
N TRP A 152 17.03 1.96 4.43
CA TRP A 152 17.75 2.69 5.47
C TRP A 152 17.77 1.95 6.82
N ILE A 153 16.63 1.39 7.27
CA ILE A 153 16.58 0.60 8.51
C ILE A 153 17.42 -0.67 8.40
N THR A 154 17.29 -1.40 7.30
CA THR A 154 17.97 -2.69 7.11
C THR A 154 19.48 -2.48 7.00
N LEU A 155 19.94 -1.51 6.20
CA LEU A 155 21.36 -1.16 6.09
C LEU A 155 21.95 -0.68 7.43
N GLY A 156 21.21 0.13 8.17
CA GLY A 156 21.61 0.58 9.51
C GLY A 156 21.78 -0.59 10.49
N ARG A 157 20.92 -1.60 10.44
CA ARG A 157 20.98 -2.77 11.33
C ARG A 157 22.07 -3.78 10.93
N GLU A 158 22.19 -4.06 9.63
CA GLU A 158 23.10 -5.11 9.13
C GLU A 158 24.54 -4.61 8.98
N LYS A 159 24.71 -3.39 8.50
CA LYS A 159 26.02 -2.83 8.12
C LYS A 159 26.46 -1.66 8.99
N ASN A 160 25.64 -1.25 9.96
CA ASN A 160 25.84 -0.03 10.76
C ASN A 160 25.96 1.25 9.92
N GLU A 161 25.31 1.26 8.75
CA GLU A 161 25.30 2.39 7.81
C GLU A 161 24.01 3.21 7.99
N TRP A 162 24.08 4.28 8.78
CA TRP A 162 22.93 5.15 9.08
C TRP A 162 22.84 6.41 8.22
N ASN A 163 23.39 6.35 7.00
CA ASN A 163 23.41 7.49 6.08
C ASN A 163 22.15 7.49 5.21
N TYR A 164 21.18 8.35 5.53
CA TYR A 164 19.95 8.48 4.74
C TYR A 164 20.16 9.44 3.56
N THR A 165 20.11 8.92 2.33
CA THR A 165 20.25 9.74 1.11
C THR A 165 18.92 10.14 0.47
N GLY A 166 17.78 9.60 0.94
CA GLY A 166 16.42 9.98 0.53
C GLY A 166 16.22 10.08 -0.97
N GLN A 167 16.21 8.95 -1.68
CA GLN A 167 15.87 8.93 -3.10
C GLN A 167 14.35 9.11 -3.30
N PRO A 168 13.95 9.81 -4.38
CA PRO A 168 12.55 9.85 -4.76
C PRO A 168 12.08 8.45 -5.18
N PRO A 169 10.78 8.12 -5.00
CA PRO A 169 10.23 6.86 -5.48
C PRO A 169 10.56 6.64 -6.96
N TYR A 170 10.81 5.40 -7.37
CA TYR A 170 11.18 5.10 -8.77
C TYR A 170 10.17 5.68 -9.79
N TYR A 171 8.87 5.66 -9.45
CA TYR A 171 7.78 6.22 -10.27
C TYR A 171 7.70 7.75 -10.29
N ALA A 172 8.43 8.45 -9.41
CA ALA A 172 8.52 9.91 -9.40
C ALA A 172 9.59 10.45 -10.36
N THR A 173 10.49 9.59 -10.85
CA THR A 173 11.56 9.98 -11.79
C THR A 173 11.05 10.18 -13.22
N GLU A 174 9.95 9.53 -13.60
CA GLU A 174 9.38 9.62 -14.95
C GLU A 174 8.51 10.87 -15.19
N ARG A 175 8.08 11.58 -14.12
CA ARG A 175 7.29 12.83 -14.25
C ARG A 175 8.12 14.10 -14.49
N ARG A 176 9.44 14.01 -14.57
CA ARG A 176 10.35 15.17 -14.80
C ARG A 176 10.85 15.29 -16.25
N LYS A 177 10.20 14.61 -17.20
CA LYS A 177 10.60 14.65 -18.63
C LYS A 177 9.66 15.48 -19.52
N GLU A 178 8.85 16.35 -18.93
CA GLU A 178 8.06 17.37 -19.63
C GLU A 178 8.43 18.76 -19.13
#